data_AF-A0A0G4HQD6-F1
#
_entry.id   AF-A0A0G4HQD6-F1
#
_cell.length_a   1.000
_cell.length_b   1.000
_cell.length_c   1.000
_cell.angle_alpha   90.00
_cell.angle_beta   90.00
_cell.angle_gamma   90.00
#
_symmetry.space_group_name_H-M   'P 1'
#
loop_
_entity.id
_entity.type
_entity.pdbx_description
1 polymer ?
#
loop_
_entity_poly.entity_id
_entity_poly.type
_entity_poly.pdbx_seq_one_letter_code
_entity_poly.pdbx_strand_id
1 'polypeptide(L)'
;MPVSSKLFDNKWVGTTGRIGFERIELGIAVNKEKNVLINWIDDVFGLIDFGQVERVMRHLQGEMEFRKMTRLDMASYKFKYAGMDFEGDKGEYRVSMSSYLEGVDTDKLFREYKIPRRGVGGTSSCKEKDFHLQEGEQPDLSLKDIYSSVIGCLGWRGRLSPFHRVWYDVLSRYEKIPTHRHLAIAIRILHEIKKDPEGLNFRRLSRSPLLKMVFFIDSSHKKDTYEGRHTWIALLVDHVWKPGDELFNIFAWRSMRSTVKLGSSTASELVGLSSASSVCLD
;
A
#
# COMPACT_ATOMS: atom_id res chain seq x y z
N MET A 1 13.25 -16.21 16.16
CA MET A 1 12.28 -15.23 16.71
C MET A 1 12.08 -14.17 15.64
N PRO A 2 10.86 -13.90 15.16
CA PRO A 2 10.65 -12.76 14.30
C PRO A 2 10.87 -11.52 15.16
N VAL A 3 11.93 -10.76 14.86
CA VAL A 3 12.09 -9.40 15.38
C VAL A 3 10.84 -8.66 14.91
N SER A 4 10.08 -8.06 15.83
CA SER A 4 8.88 -7.34 15.41
C SER A 4 9.31 -6.29 14.38
N SER A 5 8.55 -6.15 13.29
CA SER A 5 8.84 -5.17 12.23
C SER A 5 9.11 -3.77 12.79
N LYS A 6 8.49 -3.43 13.93
CA LYS A 6 8.70 -2.18 14.68
C LYS A 6 10.09 -2.07 15.33
N LEU A 7 10.66 -3.16 15.83
CA LEU A 7 12.02 -3.16 16.39
C LEU A 7 13.08 -2.99 15.30
N PHE A 8 12.89 -3.64 14.15
CA PHE A 8 13.74 -3.44 12.98
C PHE A 8 13.61 -1.99 12.46
N ASP A 9 12.38 -1.51 12.29
CA ASP A 9 12.06 -0.14 11.87
C ASP A 9 12.72 0.90 12.81
N ASN A 10 12.63 0.72 14.13
CA ASN A 10 13.28 1.62 15.09
C ASN A 10 14.81 1.58 15.02
N LYS A 11 15.43 0.40 14.92
CA LYS A 11 16.89 0.28 14.74
C LYS A 11 17.31 0.95 13.43
N TRP A 12 16.58 0.68 12.35
CA TRP A 12 16.81 1.25 11.04
C TRP A 12 16.72 2.78 11.05
N VAL A 13 15.63 3.36 11.57
CA VAL A 13 15.44 4.82 11.68
C VAL A 13 16.54 5.46 12.53
N GLY A 14 16.93 4.82 13.63
CA GLY A 14 18.05 5.30 14.45
C GLY A 14 19.37 5.31 13.69
N THR A 15 19.64 4.27 12.91
CA THR A 15 20.86 4.14 12.11
C THR A 15 20.88 5.11 10.94
N THR A 16 19.80 5.19 10.15
CA THR A 16 19.71 6.06 8.98
C THR A 16 19.65 7.54 9.38
N GLY A 17 19.03 7.88 10.52
CA GLY A 17 19.06 9.21 11.11
C GLY A 17 20.47 9.76 11.34
N ARG A 18 21.40 8.93 11.85
CA ARG A 18 22.80 9.34 12.11
C ARG A 18 23.58 9.72 10.86
N ILE A 19 23.14 9.27 9.69
CA ILE A 19 23.78 9.58 8.40
C ILE A 19 22.97 10.59 7.56
N GLY A 20 22.05 11.30 8.20
CA GLY A 20 21.29 12.41 7.64
C GLY A 20 20.07 12.00 6.82
N PHE A 21 19.57 10.77 6.99
CA PHE A 21 18.27 10.40 6.43
C PHE A 21 17.16 10.76 7.41
N GLU A 22 16.13 11.40 6.89
CA GLU A 22 14.89 11.73 7.58
C GLU A 22 13.85 10.66 7.22
N ARG A 23 13.13 10.17 8.24
CA ARG A 23 12.08 9.17 8.03
C ARG A 23 10.81 9.88 7.57
N ILE A 24 10.31 9.51 6.39
CA ILE A 24 9.06 10.04 5.84
C ILE A 24 7.88 9.17 6.26
N GLU A 25 8.01 7.85 6.15
CA GLU A 25 6.98 6.89 6.55
C GLU A 25 7.60 5.54 6.96
N LEU A 26 6.79 4.60 7.46
CA LEU A 26 7.27 3.25 7.72
C LEU A 26 7.77 2.60 6.42
N GLY A 27 9.04 2.19 6.42
CA GLY A 27 9.66 1.66 5.21
C GLY A 27 10.26 2.71 4.28
N ILE A 28 10.23 4.02 4.58
CA ILE A 28 10.74 5.06 3.66
C ILE A 28 11.54 6.13 4.40
N ALA A 29 12.75 6.42 3.90
CA ALA A 29 13.63 7.47 4.39
C ALA A 29 14.32 8.23 3.25
N VAL A 30 14.57 9.52 3.44
CA VAL A 30 15.18 10.41 2.44
C VAL A 30 16.36 11.15 3.02
N ASN A 31 17.45 11.24 2.27
CA ASN A 31 18.55 12.16 2.53
C ASN A 31 18.51 13.28 1.47
N LYS A 32 18.04 14.46 1.88
CA LYS A 32 17.85 15.62 1.00
C LYS A 32 19.19 16.15 0.44
N GLU A 33 20.25 16.12 1.24
CA GLU A 33 21.59 16.58 0.81
C GLU A 33 22.22 15.65 -0.24
N LYS A 34 22.02 14.35 -0.08
CA LYS A 34 22.57 13.32 -0.97
C LYS A 34 21.63 12.99 -2.13
N ASN A 35 20.42 13.56 -2.14
CA ASN A 35 19.34 13.21 -3.06
C ASN A 35 19.04 11.70 -3.10
N VAL A 36 19.11 11.00 -1.97
CA VAL A 36 18.86 9.55 -1.91
C VAL A 36 17.53 9.28 -1.23
N LEU A 37 16.68 8.48 -1.89
CA LEU A 37 15.50 7.89 -1.28
C LEU A 37 15.75 6.40 -1.07
N ILE A 38 15.52 5.92 0.15
CA ILE A 38 15.56 4.50 0.49
C ILE A 38 14.16 4.06 0.89
N ASN A 39 13.66 3.04 0.22
CA ASN A 39 12.51 2.26 0.67
C ASN A 39 12.99 0.88 1.12
N TRP A 40 12.40 0.31 2.16
CA TRP A 40 12.61 -1.08 2.52
C TRP A 40 11.31 -1.81 2.82
N ILE A 41 11.24 -3.05 2.35
CA ILE A 41 10.17 -3.99 2.65
C ILE A 41 10.82 -5.30 3.06
N ASP A 42 10.72 -5.64 4.35
CA ASP A 42 11.39 -6.80 4.94
C ASP A 42 12.92 -6.73 4.66
N ASP A 43 13.55 -7.76 4.06
CA ASP A 43 14.98 -7.71 3.71
C ASP A 43 15.27 -7.07 2.32
N VAL A 44 14.28 -6.51 1.64
CA VAL A 44 14.47 -5.85 0.33
C VAL A 44 14.60 -4.34 0.50
N PHE A 45 15.70 -3.80 -0.03
CA PHE A 45 15.98 -2.36 -0.06
C PHE A 45 15.88 -1.85 -1.49
N GLY A 46 14.97 -0.89 -1.72
CA GLY A 46 14.95 -0.07 -2.92
C GLY A 46 15.72 1.22 -2.68
N LEU A 47 16.69 1.54 -3.53
CA LEU A 47 17.37 2.83 -3.52
C LEU A 47 17.16 3.57 -4.83
N ILE A 48 16.77 4.82 -4.70
CA ILE A 48 16.80 5.79 -5.80
C ILE A 48 17.94 6.76 -5.47
N ASP A 49 18.94 6.83 -6.33
CA ASP A 49 20.15 7.63 -6.12
C ASP A 49 20.65 8.29 -7.41
N PHE A 50 21.29 9.45 -7.22
CA PHE A 50 21.90 10.27 -8.25
C PHE A 50 23.45 10.26 -8.20
N GLY A 51 24.10 9.32 -7.50
CA GLY A 51 25.55 9.04 -7.65
C GLY A 51 26.34 8.53 -6.43
N GLN A 52 25.74 8.29 -5.26
CA GLN A 52 26.44 7.88 -4.03
C GLN A 52 26.00 6.52 -3.40
N VAL A 53 25.21 5.67 -4.08
CA VAL A 53 24.65 4.40 -3.54
C VAL A 53 25.69 3.57 -2.82
N GLU A 54 26.83 3.28 -3.46
CA GLU A 54 27.76 2.26 -2.95
C GLU A 54 28.39 2.64 -1.60
N ARG A 55 28.56 3.93 -1.36
CA ARG A 55 29.09 4.43 -0.08
C ARG A 55 28.03 4.34 1.01
N VAL A 56 26.79 4.72 0.69
CA VAL A 56 25.64 4.61 1.60
C VAL A 56 25.40 3.14 1.96
N MET A 57 25.41 2.25 0.96
CA MET A 57 25.19 0.81 1.14
C MET A 57 26.25 0.17 2.03
N ARG A 58 27.55 0.40 1.77
CA ARG A 58 28.60 -0.16 2.63
C ARG A 58 28.49 0.30 4.08
N HIS A 59 28.11 1.55 4.30
CA HIS A 59 27.92 2.07 5.65
C HIS A 59 26.72 1.41 6.33
N LEU A 60 25.57 1.33 5.66
CA LEU A 60 24.38 0.65 6.18
C LEU A 60 24.64 -0.84 6.45
N GLN A 61 25.44 -1.51 5.62
CA GLN A 61 25.83 -2.90 5.84
C GLN A 61 26.50 -3.10 7.20
N GLY A 62 27.44 -2.22 7.54
CA GLY A 62 28.17 -2.28 8.80
C GLY A 62 27.28 -1.98 10.00
N GLU A 63 26.55 -0.86 9.96
CA GLU A 63 25.72 -0.43 11.08
C GLU A 63 24.54 -1.36 11.36
N MET A 64 23.96 -1.94 10.30
CA MET A 64 22.84 -2.88 10.43
C MET A 64 23.29 -4.34 10.56
N GLU A 65 24.59 -4.60 10.49
CA GLU A 65 25.20 -5.95 10.55
C GLU A 65 24.63 -6.90 9.48
N PHE A 66 24.31 -6.35 8.30
CA PHE A 66 23.85 -7.15 7.19
C PHE A 66 24.98 -8.02 6.65
N ARG A 67 24.73 -9.33 6.52
CA ARG A 67 25.76 -10.28 6.08
C ARG A 67 26.34 -9.94 4.71
N LYS A 68 25.56 -10.17 3.65
CA LYS A 68 25.97 -9.91 2.27
C LYS A 68 24.82 -9.20 1.57
N MET A 69 25.06 -7.94 1.18
CA MET A 69 24.18 -7.26 0.25
C MET A 69 24.61 -7.59 -1.17
N THR A 70 23.69 -8.14 -1.95
CA THR A 70 23.90 -8.39 -3.37
C THR A 70 23.18 -7.32 -4.15
N ARG A 71 23.91 -6.54 -4.94
CA ARG A 71 23.30 -5.64 -5.90
C ARG A 71 22.65 -6.49 -6.99
N LEU A 72 21.37 -6.29 -7.22
CA LEU A 72 20.69 -6.88 -8.36
C LEU A 72 21.13 -6.10 -9.61
N ASP A 73 21.64 -6.81 -10.62
CA ASP A 73 21.92 -6.20 -11.92
C ASP A 73 20.60 -5.96 -12.63
N MET A 74 20.30 -4.69 -12.90
CA MET A 74 18.98 -4.22 -13.32
C MET A 74 18.86 -4.11 -14.85
N ALA A 75 19.82 -4.66 -15.61
CA ALA A 75 19.80 -4.62 -17.08
C ALA A 75 18.57 -5.35 -17.66
N SER A 76 18.19 -6.47 -17.07
CA SER A 76 16.84 -7.02 -17.09
C SER A 76 16.75 -8.05 -15.97
N TYR A 77 15.70 -8.00 -15.16
CA TYR A 77 15.58 -8.91 -14.03
C TYR A 77 14.15 -9.31 -13.78
N LYS A 78 13.98 -10.55 -13.37
CA LYS A 78 12.71 -11.12 -12.91
C LYS A 78 13.00 -12.06 -11.75
N PHE A 79 12.54 -11.72 -10.56
CA PHE A 79 12.69 -12.58 -9.38
C PHE A 79 11.49 -12.46 -8.44
N LYS A 80 11.40 -13.40 -7.51
CA LYS A 80 10.36 -13.43 -6.48
C LYS A 80 11.00 -13.29 -5.11
N TYR A 81 10.40 -12.48 -4.25
CA TYR A 81 10.81 -12.36 -2.87
C TYR A 81 9.59 -12.08 -1.98
N ALA A 82 9.43 -12.82 -0.89
CA ALA A 82 8.29 -12.70 0.04
C ALA A 82 6.90 -12.69 -0.65
N GLY A 83 6.73 -13.44 -1.75
CA GLY A 83 5.46 -13.46 -2.51
C GLY A 83 5.21 -12.22 -3.39
N MET A 84 6.20 -11.33 -3.51
CA MET A 84 6.21 -10.24 -4.48
C MET A 84 6.98 -10.65 -5.73
N ASP A 85 6.45 -10.27 -6.88
CA ASP A 85 7.09 -10.39 -8.18
C ASP A 85 7.77 -9.07 -8.52
N PHE A 86 9.07 -9.13 -8.72
CA PHE A 86 9.88 -8.00 -9.17
C PHE A 86 10.27 -8.24 -10.63
N GLU A 87 9.95 -7.29 -11.48
CA GLU A 87 10.33 -7.31 -12.90
C GLU A 87 10.81 -5.93 -13.34
N GLY A 88 11.83 -5.84 -14.20
CA GLY A 88 12.31 -4.56 -14.69
C GLY A 88 13.30 -4.65 -15.83
N ASP A 89 13.40 -3.55 -16.58
CA ASP A 89 14.32 -3.34 -17.71
C ASP A 89 14.65 -1.84 -17.79
N LYS A 90 15.89 -1.49 -18.17
CA LYS A 90 16.31 -0.13 -18.57
C LYS A 90 15.86 1.02 -17.65
N GLY A 91 15.83 0.80 -16.34
CA GLY A 91 15.47 1.84 -15.36
C GLY A 91 13.97 1.98 -15.11
N GLU A 92 13.15 1.09 -15.66
CA GLU A 92 11.79 0.85 -15.21
C GLU A 92 11.75 -0.43 -14.39
N TYR A 93 10.94 -0.45 -13.34
CA TYR A 93 10.62 -1.68 -12.64
C TYR A 93 9.21 -1.69 -12.09
N ARG A 94 8.64 -2.88 -12.04
CA ARG A 94 7.32 -3.16 -11.51
C ARG A 94 7.45 -4.13 -10.34
N VAL A 95 6.72 -3.83 -9.28
CA VAL A 95 6.53 -4.72 -8.14
C VAL A 95 5.06 -5.09 -8.08
N SER A 96 4.77 -6.39 -8.13
CA SER A 96 3.39 -6.90 -8.03
C SER A 96 3.31 -8.09 -7.08
N MET A 97 2.11 -8.62 -6.85
CA MET A 97 1.86 -9.87 -6.11
C MET A 97 1.04 -10.84 -6.97
N SER A 98 1.21 -10.77 -8.29
CA SER A 98 0.41 -11.53 -9.25
C SER A 98 0.53 -13.03 -8.99
N SER A 99 1.75 -13.54 -8.80
CA SER A 99 1.98 -14.97 -8.59
C SER A 99 1.55 -15.47 -7.20
N TYR A 100 1.56 -14.60 -6.19
CA TYR A 100 0.94 -14.92 -4.91
C TYR A 100 -0.58 -15.10 -5.06
N LEU A 101 -1.24 -14.19 -5.78
CA LEU A 101 -2.69 -14.25 -6.01
C LEU A 101 -3.12 -15.41 -6.91
N GLU A 102 -2.28 -15.83 -7.86
CA GLU A 102 -2.51 -17.03 -8.67
C GLU A 102 -2.76 -18.25 -7.77
N GLY A 103 -1.99 -18.40 -6.69
CA GLY A 103 -2.10 -19.49 -5.72
C GLY A 103 -3.37 -19.45 -4.84
N VAL A 104 -4.10 -18.34 -4.82
CA VAL A 104 -5.34 -18.22 -4.02
C VAL A 104 -6.53 -18.80 -4.79
N ASP A 105 -7.05 -19.95 -4.37
CA ASP A 105 -8.22 -20.60 -5.00
C ASP A 105 -9.55 -19.94 -4.56
N THR A 106 -9.86 -18.78 -5.14
CA THR A 106 -11.13 -18.10 -4.90
C THR A 106 -12.33 -18.91 -5.39
N ASP A 107 -12.16 -19.80 -6.37
CA ASP A 107 -13.26 -20.62 -6.89
C ASP A 107 -13.69 -21.70 -5.90
N LYS A 108 -12.74 -22.29 -5.17
CA LYS A 108 -13.05 -23.14 -4.02
C LYS A 108 -13.86 -22.38 -2.99
N LEU A 109 -13.47 -21.14 -2.67
CA LEU A 109 -14.21 -20.32 -1.69
C LEU A 109 -15.65 -20.05 -2.13
N PHE A 110 -15.89 -19.75 -3.41
CA PHE A 110 -17.25 -19.61 -3.93
C PHE A 110 -18.09 -20.88 -3.76
N ARG A 111 -17.50 -22.06 -4.03
CA ARG A 111 -18.20 -23.36 -3.90
C ARG A 111 -18.49 -23.72 -2.45
N GLU A 112 -17.46 -23.64 -1.60
CA GLU A 112 -17.51 -24.08 -0.20
C GLU A 112 -18.54 -23.27 0.60
N TYR A 113 -18.55 -21.96 0.42
CA TYR A 113 -19.46 -21.05 1.13
C TYR A 113 -20.74 -20.73 0.34
N LYS A 114 -20.98 -21.44 -0.77
CA LYS A 114 -22.17 -21.30 -1.64
C LYS A 114 -22.46 -19.85 -2.03
N ILE A 115 -21.41 -19.08 -2.29
CA ILE A 115 -21.52 -17.64 -2.60
C ILE A 115 -21.90 -17.51 -4.08
N PRO A 116 -22.99 -16.81 -4.42
CA PRO A 116 -23.31 -16.54 -5.82
C PRO A 116 -22.20 -15.71 -6.47
N ARG A 117 -21.86 -15.97 -7.73
CA ARG A 117 -20.90 -15.14 -8.48
C ARG A 117 -21.49 -13.81 -8.98
N ARG A 118 -22.82 -13.64 -8.94
CA ARG A 118 -23.53 -12.42 -9.36
C ARG A 118 -24.20 -11.72 -8.16
N GLY A 119 -24.40 -10.40 -8.22
CA GLY A 119 -25.31 -9.67 -7.29
C GLY A 119 -24.71 -8.54 -6.45
N VAL A 120 -23.42 -8.29 -6.56
CA VAL A 120 -22.71 -7.09 -6.08
C VAL A 120 -21.66 -6.97 -7.17
N GLY A 121 -21.73 -5.91 -7.98
CA GLY A 121 -20.89 -5.81 -9.18
C GLY A 121 -19.41 -5.74 -8.80
N GLY A 122 -18.55 -5.49 -9.80
CA GLY A 122 -17.12 -5.36 -9.58
C GLY A 122 -16.75 -4.40 -8.43
N THR A 123 -15.47 -4.37 -8.06
CA THR A 123 -14.93 -3.45 -7.04
C THR A 123 -15.53 -2.04 -7.13
N SER A 124 -15.74 -1.52 -8.35
CA SER A 124 -16.36 -0.22 -8.65
C SER A 124 -17.85 -0.04 -8.25
N SER A 125 -18.54 -1.07 -7.78
CA SER A 125 -19.98 -1.03 -7.48
C SER A 125 -20.35 -1.38 -6.04
N CYS A 126 -19.41 -1.88 -5.24
CA CYS A 126 -19.65 -2.15 -3.83
C CYS A 126 -19.73 -0.82 -3.07
N LYS A 127 -20.88 -0.57 -2.44
CA LYS A 127 -21.16 0.68 -1.71
C LYS A 127 -20.97 0.45 -0.23
N GLU A 128 -20.65 1.49 0.53
CA GLU A 128 -20.49 1.38 2.00
C GLU A 128 -21.73 0.79 2.68
N LYS A 129 -22.93 1.05 2.14
CA LYS A 129 -24.18 0.46 2.64
C LYS A 129 -24.23 -1.06 2.54
N ASP A 130 -23.45 -1.66 1.64
CA ASP A 130 -23.43 -3.10 1.46
C ASP A 130 -22.75 -3.82 2.63
N PHE A 131 -22.04 -3.09 3.49
CA PHE A 131 -21.39 -3.60 4.70
C PHE A 131 -22.22 -3.37 5.98
N HIS A 132 -23.35 -2.67 5.90
CA HIS A 132 -24.22 -2.52 7.07
C HIS A 132 -25.01 -3.81 7.28
N LEU A 133 -25.09 -4.25 8.54
CA LEU A 133 -25.94 -5.37 8.94
C LEU A 133 -27.38 -5.09 8.50
N GLN A 134 -27.98 -6.04 7.80
CA GLN A 134 -29.41 -5.98 7.49
C GLN A 134 -30.22 -6.43 8.70
N GLU A 135 -31.48 -5.99 8.76
CA GLU A 135 -32.39 -6.40 9.82
C GLU A 135 -32.52 -7.94 9.86
N GLY A 136 -32.26 -8.53 11.03
CA GLY A 136 -32.23 -9.99 11.22
C GLY A 136 -30.90 -10.69 10.91
N GLU A 137 -29.90 -9.99 10.37
CA GLU A 137 -28.57 -10.55 10.13
C GLU A 137 -27.76 -10.61 11.43
N GLN A 138 -27.22 -11.79 11.77
CA GLN A 138 -26.41 -12.01 12.96
C GLN A 138 -24.96 -12.36 12.61
N PRO A 139 -23.98 -11.95 13.42
CA PRO A 139 -22.61 -12.41 13.29
C PRO A 139 -22.51 -13.94 13.42
N ASP A 140 -21.69 -14.54 12.56
CA ASP A 140 -21.37 -15.96 12.62
C ASP A 140 -19.88 -16.12 12.96
N LEU A 141 -19.61 -16.47 14.22
CA LEU A 141 -18.26 -16.61 14.74
C LEU A 141 -17.51 -17.81 14.12
N SER A 142 -18.21 -18.78 13.53
CA SER A 142 -17.58 -19.90 12.83
C SER A 142 -16.84 -19.44 11.56
N LEU A 143 -17.18 -18.27 11.03
CA LEU A 143 -16.54 -17.68 9.85
C LEU A 143 -15.24 -16.94 10.16
N LYS A 144 -14.86 -16.78 11.44
CA LYS A 144 -13.70 -15.96 11.85
C LYS A 144 -12.42 -16.36 11.16
N ASP A 145 -12.09 -17.64 11.15
CA ASP A 145 -10.79 -18.11 10.65
C ASP A 145 -10.67 -17.91 9.13
N ILE A 146 -11.72 -18.25 8.39
CA ILE A 146 -11.74 -18.05 6.95
C ILE A 146 -11.80 -16.56 6.59
N TYR A 147 -12.61 -15.78 7.31
CA TYR A 147 -12.70 -14.34 7.09
C TYR A 147 -11.35 -13.68 7.32
N SER A 148 -10.69 -13.97 8.45
CA SER A 148 -9.36 -13.45 8.79
C SER A 148 -8.32 -13.84 7.73
N SER A 149 -8.41 -15.05 7.18
CA SER A 149 -7.53 -15.50 6.10
C SER A 149 -7.75 -14.70 4.81
N VAL A 150 -8.99 -14.44 4.42
CA VAL A 150 -9.34 -13.62 3.23
C VAL A 150 -8.90 -12.17 3.44
N ILE A 151 -9.14 -11.60 4.63
CA ILE A 151 -8.70 -10.25 4.99
C ILE A 151 -7.18 -10.16 5.04
N GLY A 152 -6.49 -11.19 5.51
CA GLY A 152 -5.03 -11.30 5.47
C GLY A 152 -4.49 -11.22 4.03
N CYS A 153 -5.12 -11.94 3.08
CA CYS A 153 -4.77 -11.86 1.66
C CYS A 153 -4.98 -10.43 1.11
N LEU A 154 -6.13 -9.81 1.41
CA LEU A 154 -6.42 -8.43 1.01
C LEU A 154 -5.43 -7.41 1.62
N GLY A 155 -5.06 -7.59 2.89
CA GLY A 155 -4.12 -6.74 3.61
C GLY A 155 -2.70 -6.87 3.10
N TRP A 156 -2.26 -8.10 2.80
CA TRP A 156 -0.98 -8.35 2.15
C TRP A 156 -0.94 -7.67 0.78
N ARG A 157 -1.99 -7.87 -0.01
CA ARG A 157 -2.12 -7.31 -1.35
C ARG A 157 -2.19 -5.78 -1.38
N GLY A 158 -2.93 -5.17 -0.45
CA GLY A 158 -3.09 -3.72 -0.33
C GLY A 158 -1.78 -2.97 -0.09
N ARG A 159 -0.67 -3.67 0.17
CA ARG A 159 0.69 -3.09 0.22
C ARG A 159 1.29 -2.74 -1.15
N LEU A 160 0.71 -3.22 -2.26
CA LEU A 160 1.15 -2.88 -3.62
C LEU A 160 -0.04 -2.49 -4.52
N SER A 161 -1.17 -2.15 -3.92
CA SER A 161 -2.42 -1.86 -4.62
C SER A 161 -3.10 -0.65 -3.97
N PRO A 162 -2.55 0.56 -4.14
CA PRO A 162 -3.07 1.78 -3.54
C PRO A 162 -4.57 1.98 -3.81
N PHE A 163 -5.05 1.67 -5.02
CA PHE A 163 -6.47 1.86 -5.37
C PHE A 163 -7.40 0.83 -4.73
N HIS A 164 -6.88 -0.34 -4.35
CA HIS A 164 -7.66 -1.40 -3.71
C HIS A 164 -7.50 -1.46 -2.19
N ARG A 165 -6.59 -0.65 -1.61
CA ARG A 165 -6.28 -0.65 -0.18
C ARG A 165 -7.52 -0.38 0.70
N VAL A 166 -8.41 0.48 0.23
CA VAL A 166 -9.64 0.85 0.94
C VAL A 166 -10.48 -0.37 1.34
N TRP A 167 -10.49 -1.44 0.54
CA TRP A 167 -11.28 -2.63 0.83
C TRP A 167 -10.79 -3.36 2.08
N TYR A 168 -9.47 -3.46 2.26
CA TYR A 168 -8.91 -4.01 3.49
C TYR A 168 -9.25 -3.15 4.70
N ASP A 169 -9.11 -1.82 4.60
CA ASP A 169 -9.37 -0.91 5.73
C ASP A 169 -10.87 -0.83 6.11
N VAL A 170 -11.77 -1.15 5.18
CA VAL A 170 -13.21 -1.29 5.44
C VAL A 170 -13.53 -2.66 6.03
N LEU A 171 -13.07 -3.74 5.41
CA LEU A 171 -13.45 -5.12 5.78
C LEU A 171 -12.81 -5.58 7.10
N SER A 172 -11.58 -5.17 7.40
CA SER A 172 -10.89 -5.52 8.66
C SER A 172 -11.68 -5.15 9.92
N ARG A 173 -12.64 -4.21 9.83
CA ARG A 173 -13.52 -3.81 10.94
C ARG A 173 -14.43 -4.95 11.42
N TYR A 174 -14.76 -5.87 10.53
CA TYR A 174 -15.69 -6.96 10.80
C TYR A 174 -14.97 -8.25 11.18
N GLU A 175 -13.65 -8.25 11.33
CA GLU A 175 -12.84 -9.44 11.62
C GLU A 175 -13.27 -10.15 12.92
N LYS A 176 -13.71 -9.38 13.92
CA LYS A 176 -14.17 -9.93 15.21
C LYS A 176 -15.59 -10.49 15.17
N ILE A 177 -16.41 -10.03 14.23
CA ILE A 177 -17.85 -10.33 14.15
C ILE A 177 -18.29 -10.44 12.68
N PRO A 178 -17.69 -11.36 11.89
CA PRO A 178 -18.02 -11.47 10.48
C PRO A 178 -19.44 -12.03 10.30
N THR A 179 -20.02 -11.76 9.14
CA THR A 179 -21.28 -12.39 8.69
C THR A 179 -21.04 -13.08 7.35
N HIS A 180 -21.96 -13.94 6.93
CA HIS A 180 -21.90 -14.54 5.59
C HIS A 180 -21.83 -13.49 4.48
N ARG A 181 -22.52 -12.35 4.66
CA ARG A 181 -22.49 -11.23 3.71
C ARG A 181 -21.10 -10.60 3.65
N HIS A 182 -20.49 -10.32 4.80
CA HIS A 182 -19.12 -9.80 4.85
C HIS A 182 -18.14 -10.72 4.14
N LEU A 183 -18.22 -12.02 4.40
CA LEU A 183 -17.37 -13.03 3.76
C LEU A 183 -17.60 -13.07 2.24
N ALA A 184 -18.86 -13.05 1.80
CA ALA A 184 -19.20 -13.01 0.39
C ALA A 184 -18.63 -11.78 -0.34
N ILE A 185 -18.72 -10.60 0.27
CA ILE A 185 -18.17 -9.36 -0.28
C ILE A 185 -16.64 -9.46 -0.34
N ALA A 186 -15.98 -9.92 0.74
CA ALA A 186 -14.53 -10.04 0.80
C ALA A 186 -13.98 -10.99 -0.28
N ILE A 187 -14.61 -12.15 -0.47
CA ILE A 187 -14.21 -13.13 -1.49
C ILE A 187 -14.40 -12.57 -2.91
N ARG A 188 -15.51 -11.84 -3.16
CA ARG A 188 -15.75 -11.21 -4.46
C ARG A 188 -14.71 -10.14 -4.78
N ILE A 189 -14.40 -9.26 -3.82
CA ILE A 189 -13.35 -8.25 -3.99
C ILE A 189 -12.00 -8.92 -4.26
N LEU A 190 -11.64 -9.96 -3.50
CA LEU A 190 -10.41 -10.70 -3.71
C LEU A 190 -10.35 -11.35 -5.10
N HIS A 191 -11.47 -11.91 -5.56
CA HIS A 191 -11.58 -12.51 -6.89
C HIS A 191 -11.41 -11.49 -8.02
N GLU A 192 -12.01 -10.30 -7.90
CA GLU A 192 -11.84 -9.24 -8.90
C GLU A 192 -10.41 -8.70 -8.92
N ILE A 193 -9.80 -8.46 -7.75
CA ILE A 193 -8.39 -8.05 -7.64
C ILE A 193 -7.44 -9.11 -8.22
N LYS A 194 -7.80 -10.39 -8.12
CA LYS A 194 -7.03 -11.49 -8.72
C LYS A 194 -7.05 -11.44 -10.26
N LYS A 195 -8.15 -11.00 -10.89
CA LYS A 195 -8.27 -10.95 -12.36
C LYS A 195 -7.38 -9.87 -12.98
N ASP A 196 -7.27 -8.73 -12.30
CA ASP A 196 -6.42 -7.62 -12.72
C ASP A 196 -5.46 -7.25 -11.59
N PRO A 197 -4.36 -8.00 -11.44
CA PRO A 197 -3.42 -7.73 -10.39
C PRO A 197 -2.63 -6.44 -10.69
N GLU A 198 -3.08 -5.35 -10.07
CA GLU A 198 -2.35 -4.08 -9.93
C GLU A 198 -0.87 -4.27 -9.48
N GLY A 199 0.01 -3.35 -9.83
CA GLY A 199 1.36 -3.30 -9.29
C GLY A 199 1.81 -1.88 -9.14
N LEU A 200 2.91 -1.69 -8.40
CA LEU A 200 3.59 -0.41 -8.37
C LEU A 200 4.58 -0.37 -9.52
N ASN A 201 4.41 0.60 -10.40
CA ASN A 201 5.36 0.89 -11.46
C ASN A 201 6.28 2.01 -11.01
N PHE A 202 7.57 1.80 -11.19
CA PHE A 202 8.60 2.75 -10.87
C PHE A 202 9.44 3.01 -12.12
N ARG A 203 9.78 4.28 -12.30
CA ARG A 203 10.61 4.76 -13.40
C ARG A 203 11.75 5.58 -12.84
N ARG A 204 12.92 5.41 -13.45
CA ARG A 204 14.07 6.25 -13.19
C ARG A 204 13.71 7.71 -13.47
N LEU A 205 13.88 8.55 -12.45
CA LEU A 205 13.74 9.99 -12.58
C LEU A 205 14.89 10.56 -13.41
N SER A 206 14.62 11.64 -14.14
CA SER A 206 15.66 12.36 -14.86
C SER A 206 16.75 12.85 -13.88
N ARG A 207 17.98 13.08 -14.37
CA ARG A 207 19.05 13.70 -13.55
C ARG A 207 18.79 15.19 -13.26
N SER A 208 17.58 15.68 -13.51
CA SER A 208 17.21 17.06 -13.21
C SER A 208 17.29 17.28 -11.70
N PRO A 209 17.84 18.43 -11.25
CA PRO A 209 17.78 18.80 -9.84
C PRO A 209 16.35 19.14 -9.38
N LEU A 210 15.38 19.22 -10.31
CA LEU A 210 14.00 19.61 -10.03
C LEU A 210 13.07 18.39 -10.08
N LEU A 211 12.73 17.89 -8.89
CA LEU A 211 11.70 16.88 -8.67
C LEU A 211 10.43 17.53 -8.11
N LYS A 212 9.29 16.91 -8.39
CA LYS A 212 7.99 17.27 -7.82
C LYS A 212 7.46 16.12 -7.01
N MET A 213 6.89 16.47 -5.85
CA MET A 213 6.03 15.57 -5.12
C MET A 213 4.58 15.91 -5.45
N VAL A 214 3.81 14.92 -5.88
CA VAL A 214 2.43 15.11 -6.30
C VAL A 214 1.53 14.30 -5.37
N PHE A 215 0.50 14.97 -4.84
CA PHE A 215 -0.52 14.35 -4.02
C PHE A 215 -1.84 14.35 -4.76
N PHE A 216 -2.47 13.18 -4.84
CA PHE A 216 -3.89 13.09 -5.15
C PHE A 216 -4.62 12.79 -3.86
N ILE A 217 -5.63 13.59 -3.56
CA ILE A 217 -6.42 13.48 -2.35
C ILE A 217 -7.87 13.33 -2.77
N ASP A 218 -8.53 12.34 -2.20
CA ASP A 218 -9.98 12.18 -2.28
C ASP A 218 -10.54 12.04 -0.87
N SER A 219 -11.70 12.62 -0.64
CA SER A 219 -12.27 12.72 0.70
C SER A 219 -13.79 12.74 0.65
N SER A 220 -14.42 11.95 1.50
CA SER A 220 -15.88 11.84 1.59
C SER A 220 -16.35 11.96 3.03
N HIS A 221 -17.58 12.44 3.22
CA HIS A 221 -18.24 12.50 4.51
C HIS A 221 -19.72 12.10 4.40
N LYS A 222 -20.28 11.60 5.50
CA LYS A 222 -21.70 11.34 5.69
C LYS A 222 -22.35 12.58 6.29
N LYS A 223 -23.40 13.09 5.65
CA LYS A 223 -24.11 14.29 6.12
C LYS A 223 -24.73 14.09 7.51
N ASP A 224 -25.31 12.92 7.77
CA ASP A 224 -26.08 12.69 8.99
C ASP A 224 -25.20 12.46 10.23
N THR A 225 -24.04 11.83 10.04
CA THR A 225 -23.14 11.49 11.16
C THR A 225 -21.92 12.40 11.23
N TYR A 226 -21.70 13.24 10.21
CA TYR A 226 -20.49 14.05 10.00
C TYR A 226 -19.20 13.23 10.00
N GLU A 227 -19.28 11.92 9.83
CA GLU A 227 -18.11 11.05 9.75
C GLU A 227 -17.57 11.06 8.33
N GLY A 228 -16.26 11.11 8.18
CA GLY A 228 -15.67 10.96 6.86
C GLY A 228 -14.44 10.10 6.81
N ARG A 229 -13.86 10.09 5.63
CA ARG A 229 -12.66 9.34 5.28
C ARG A 229 -11.90 10.13 4.23
N HIS A 230 -10.59 10.07 4.39
CA HIS A 230 -9.65 10.71 3.49
C HIS A 230 -8.75 9.61 2.96
N THR A 231 -8.50 9.68 1.66
CA THR A 231 -7.57 8.81 0.97
C THR A 231 -6.62 9.69 0.18
N TRP A 232 -5.35 9.35 0.18
CA TRP A 232 -4.37 10.02 -0.64
C TRP A 232 -3.34 9.05 -1.18
N ILE A 233 -2.76 9.39 -2.32
CA ILE A 233 -1.57 8.76 -2.89
C ILE A 233 -0.51 9.84 -3.15
N ALA A 234 0.76 9.50 -2.96
CA ALA A 234 1.90 10.37 -3.14
C ALA A 234 2.85 9.80 -4.19
N LEU A 235 3.25 10.65 -5.15
CA LEU A 235 4.15 10.31 -6.24
C LEU A 235 5.38 11.20 -6.20
N LEU A 236 6.53 10.63 -6.57
CA LEU A 236 7.76 11.38 -6.82
C LEU A 236 8.05 11.36 -8.33
N VAL A 237 7.99 12.53 -8.96
CA VAL A 237 8.05 12.66 -10.43
C VAL A 237 8.99 13.78 -10.85
N ASP A 238 9.38 13.79 -12.12
CA ASP A 238 10.16 14.88 -12.71
C ASP A 238 9.34 16.17 -12.82
N HIS A 239 10.00 17.33 -12.80
CA HIS A 239 9.32 18.62 -12.93
C HIS A 239 8.49 18.78 -14.22
N VAL A 240 8.74 17.98 -15.26
CA VAL A 240 7.99 18.01 -16.52
C VAL A 240 6.65 17.28 -16.45
N TRP A 241 6.45 16.42 -15.45
CA TRP A 241 5.22 15.63 -15.26
C TRP A 241 4.01 16.56 -15.04
N LYS A 242 2.86 16.18 -15.62
CA LYS A 242 1.61 16.93 -15.58
C LYS A 242 0.42 16.04 -15.17
N PRO A 243 -0.65 16.63 -14.57
CA PRO A 243 -1.90 15.92 -14.35
C PRO A 243 -2.44 15.32 -15.66
N GLY A 244 -2.74 14.02 -15.65
CA GLY A 244 -3.17 13.27 -16.84
C GLY A 244 -2.08 12.37 -17.43
N ASP A 245 -0.81 12.60 -17.08
CA ASP A 245 0.27 11.67 -17.38
C ASP A 245 0.09 10.35 -16.58
N GLU A 246 0.75 9.29 -17.05
CA GLU A 246 0.74 7.99 -16.39
C GLU A 246 1.24 8.09 -14.93
N LEU A 247 0.63 7.29 -14.05
CA LEU A 247 1.00 7.22 -12.64
C LEU A 247 2.15 6.21 -12.46
N PHE A 248 3.32 6.73 -12.05
CA PHE A 248 4.50 5.94 -11.69
C PHE A 248 5.17 6.56 -10.47
N ASN A 249 6.05 5.79 -9.81
CA ASN A 249 6.73 6.21 -8.59
C ASN A 249 5.78 6.59 -7.45
N ILE A 250 4.65 5.89 -7.34
CA ILE A 250 3.81 5.95 -6.14
C ILE A 250 4.61 5.34 -4.99
N PHE A 251 4.98 6.16 -4.01
CA PHE A 251 5.82 5.73 -2.91
C PHE A 251 5.06 5.64 -1.58
N ALA A 252 3.99 6.42 -1.42
CA ALA A 252 3.16 6.38 -0.21
C ALA A 252 1.68 6.52 -0.57
N TRP A 253 0.82 5.92 0.25
CA TRP A 253 -0.62 6.06 0.14
C TRP A 253 -1.27 5.68 1.46
N ARG A 254 -2.46 6.24 1.69
CA ARG A 254 -3.22 5.97 2.90
C ARG A 254 -4.70 6.10 2.65
N SER A 255 -5.49 5.23 3.28
CA SER A 255 -6.92 5.44 3.46
C SER A 255 -7.23 5.40 4.95
N MET A 256 -7.90 6.42 5.46
CA MET A 256 -8.17 6.50 6.89
C MET A 256 -9.48 7.21 7.19
N ARG A 257 -10.16 6.73 8.23
CA ARG A 257 -11.32 7.43 8.79
C ARG A 257 -10.85 8.77 9.36
N SER A 258 -11.64 9.80 9.13
CA SER A 258 -11.43 11.08 9.79
C SER A 258 -11.60 10.94 11.30
N THR A 259 -10.69 11.52 12.06
CA THR A 259 -10.80 11.66 13.52
C THR A 259 -11.63 12.87 13.93
N VAL A 260 -11.94 13.75 12.97
CA VAL A 260 -12.73 14.96 13.17
C VAL A 260 -14.08 14.85 12.45
N LYS A 261 -15.06 15.64 12.91
CA LYS A 261 -16.36 15.76 12.25
C LYS A 261 -16.24 16.71 11.05
N LEU A 262 -16.87 16.35 9.94
CA LEU A 262 -16.76 17.08 8.67
C LEU A 262 -18.13 17.58 8.23
N GLY A 263 -18.31 18.90 8.24
CA GLY A 263 -19.57 19.56 7.86
C GLY A 263 -19.73 19.85 6.38
N SER A 264 -18.68 19.66 5.57
CA SER A 264 -18.72 19.96 4.14
C SER A 264 -17.66 19.15 3.37
N SER A 265 -17.82 19.07 2.04
CA SER A 265 -16.80 18.50 1.16
C SER A 265 -15.48 19.25 1.25
N THR A 266 -15.51 20.59 1.29
CA THR A 266 -14.31 21.41 1.42
C THR A 266 -13.56 21.16 2.73
N ALA A 267 -14.27 21.03 3.85
CA ALA A 267 -13.65 20.65 5.12
C ALA A 267 -13.03 19.25 5.03
N SER A 268 -13.69 18.33 4.32
CA SER A 268 -13.21 16.98 4.08
C SER A 268 -11.89 16.98 3.30
N GLU A 269 -11.83 17.71 2.19
CA GLU A 269 -10.63 17.83 1.36
C GLU A 269 -9.47 18.50 2.12
N LEU A 270 -9.76 19.54 2.92
CA LEU A 270 -8.73 20.23 3.70
C LEU A 270 -8.09 19.33 4.76
N VAL A 271 -8.89 18.51 5.45
CA VAL A 271 -8.37 17.51 6.40
C VAL A 271 -7.59 16.42 5.69
N GLY A 272 -8.05 15.99 4.51
CA GLY A 272 -7.30 15.06 3.66
C GLY A 272 -5.94 15.61 3.24
N LEU A 273 -5.88 16.88 2.83
CA LEU A 273 -4.65 17.58 2.49
C LEU A 273 -3.72 17.69 3.70
N SER A 274 -4.24 18.12 4.85
CA SER A 274 -3.45 18.20 6.09
C SER A 274 -2.82 16.86 6.46
N SER A 275 -3.55 15.75 6.27
CA SER A 275 -3.01 14.41 6.51
C SER A 275 -1.96 13.98 5.49
N ALA A 276 -2.08 14.42 4.23
CA ALA A 276 -1.09 14.11 3.22
C ALA A 276 0.19 14.91 3.48
N SER A 277 0.07 16.18 3.86
CA SER A 277 1.19 17.08 4.13
C SER A 277 2.00 16.70 5.37
N SER A 278 1.39 16.06 6.38
CA SER A 278 2.15 15.57 7.54
C SER A 278 3.19 14.50 7.17
N VAL A 279 3.04 13.84 6.03
CA VAL A 279 4.05 12.88 5.52
C VAL A 279 5.30 13.59 5.00
N CYS A 280 5.23 14.89 4.67
CA CYS A 280 6.36 15.64 4.12
C CYS A 280 7.10 16.51 5.13
N LEU A 281 6.52 16.73 6.31
CA LEU A 281 6.93 17.77 7.27
C LEU A 281 7.48 17.22 8.58
N ASP A 282 7.46 15.89 8.75
CA ASP A 282 8.11 15.14 9.82
C ASP A 282 9.28 14.33 9.25
#